data_AF-A0AAW1SFS5-F1
#
_entry.id   AF-A0AAW1SFS5-F1
#
_cell.length_a   1.000
_cell.length_b   1.000
_cell.length_c   1.000
_cell.angle_alpha   90.00
_cell.angle_beta   90.00
_cell.angle_gamma   90.00
#
_symmetry.space_group_name_H-M   'P 1'
#
loop_
_entity.id
_entity.type
_entity.pdbx_description
1 polymer ?
#
loop_
_entity_poly.entity_id
_entity_poly.type
_entity_poly.pdbx_seq_one_letter_code
_entity_poly.pdbx_strand_id
1 'polypeptide(L)'
;MACSPRRRTGTGLQHPGLLLLAQAEPCISRQQLHAQPLLKLISMLQIGVPGPWQQWRSSRQRKSKHYRQSSSSSRGGGVLAEEVSLGRLRRYRVDAEDRNLLVIEDSQVRKRDKMGRFLGRILLPQGYPHTVAPNYLQYTRMRGLQYFFGGAIGVFSTRSLLSALGVTGRSKGSGGEAAAAINWVLKDGAGRLGKFLFGRWGQQLDCELKQFRLAGSGLMEVGAAMELSTIALPHAFLPLSCIANLAKNLAGVAASSTRAPIHRTLALQNNLADVTAKSESVANLADIAGTFLGIALCRMNAPLVPTFCILSAGYLYASRQEINAVVFSYLNRARLAYSAGVFLRTGTVPGVLECNKREPLLPWSQARISLGCSVEEAFAGPQELAAAQISLRKNGFAVWYRPEQSRVLVILRQGVDQQQILQGAFSAHVFLHMLKETDQPGMNDGQRSSSAPTQQPQSGLAHLMGRNRRAVNAEAQMQRQRAALKEVTAAGDPTSMVQLAYAAAEDLYPKFLRQAEQQGWQLEATMLNTKDVRLCMA
;
A
#
# COMPACT_ATOMS: atom_id res chain seq x y z
N MET A 1 83.91 4.87 13.39
CA MET A 1 83.15 5.79 14.26
C MET A 1 83.06 7.15 13.58
N ALA A 2 81.82 7.66 13.47
CA ALA A 2 81.41 9.05 13.29
C ALA A 2 81.96 9.84 12.08
N CYS A 3 81.22 9.76 10.96
CA CYS A 3 81.21 10.81 9.94
C CYS A 3 80.22 11.92 10.34
N SER A 4 80.77 13.14 10.40
CA SER A 4 80.16 14.45 10.08
C SER A 4 79.60 14.45 8.61
N PRO A 5 79.00 15.50 7.99
CA PRO A 5 78.98 16.93 8.39
C PRO A 5 77.76 17.83 7.95
N ARG A 6 77.86 19.11 8.35
CA ARG A 6 77.61 20.38 7.58
C ARG A 6 76.26 20.60 6.88
N ARG A 7 75.48 21.65 7.17
CA ARG A 7 75.65 23.14 7.14
C ARG A 7 74.93 23.74 5.91
N ARG A 8 73.97 24.64 6.22
CA ARG A 8 73.54 25.90 5.53
C ARG A 8 73.06 25.75 4.07
N THR A 9 72.00 26.38 3.56
CA THR A 9 71.33 27.71 3.71
C THR A 9 69.87 27.52 3.24
N GLY A 10 68.83 28.18 3.74
CA GLY A 10 68.53 29.61 3.57
C GLY A 10 67.09 29.77 3.03
N THR A 11 66.44 30.90 3.35
CA THR A 11 65.14 31.41 2.84
C THR A 11 63.91 30.56 3.20
N GLY A 12 62.73 31.06 3.56
CA GLY A 12 62.14 32.39 3.54
C GLY A 12 60.62 32.18 3.55
N LEU A 13 59.89 33.02 4.29
CA LEU A 13 58.46 33.28 4.18
C LEU A 13 57.43 32.17 4.54
N GLN A 14 56.81 32.42 5.70
CA GLN A 14 55.35 32.48 5.95
C GLN A 14 54.48 31.23 5.72
N HIS A 15 54.17 30.59 6.86
CA HIS A 15 52.94 29.89 7.30
C HIS A 15 52.04 29.18 6.26
N PRO A 16 51.68 27.91 6.50
CA PRO A 16 50.51 27.65 7.36
C PRO A 16 50.54 26.34 8.19
N GLY A 17 49.73 26.29 9.26
CA GLY A 17 49.15 25.04 9.77
C GLY A 17 49.84 24.34 10.94
N LEU A 18 49.02 24.09 11.98
CA LEU A 18 49.02 22.92 12.89
C LEU A 18 50.26 22.65 13.78
N LEU A 19 49.97 22.56 15.09
CA LEU A 19 50.60 21.77 16.20
C LEU A 19 50.32 22.57 17.49
N LEU A 20 50.02 22.03 18.68
CA LEU A 20 50.23 20.71 19.25
C LEU A 20 49.39 20.66 20.55
N LEU A 21 48.67 19.56 20.72
CA LEU A 21 48.40 18.81 21.96
C LEU A 21 48.64 19.47 23.35
N ALA A 22 47.56 19.38 24.13
CA ALA A 22 47.48 18.72 25.44
C ALA A 22 48.45 19.13 26.58
N GLN A 23 47.87 19.70 27.63
CA GLN A 23 48.18 19.30 29.01
C GLN A 23 46.89 19.16 29.83
N ALA A 24 46.86 18.08 30.60
CA ALA A 24 45.78 17.49 31.36
C ALA A 24 45.65 18.09 32.79
N GLU A 25 44.42 18.37 33.26
CA GLU A 25 43.72 17.74 34.42
C GLU A 25 44.23 18.11 35.85
N PRO A 26 43.52 17.85 36.99
CA PRO A 26 42.12 17.40 37.23
C PRO A 26 41.39 18.12 38.41
N CYS A 27 40.19 17.60 38.73
CA CYS A 27 39.47 17.62 40.03
C CYS A 27 38.53 18.79 40.36
N ILE A 28 37.22 18.51 40.42
CA ILE A 28 36.38 18.61 41.63
C ILE A 28 35.14 17.70 41.50
N SER A 29 34.79 17.14 42.65
CA SER A 29 33.94 16.00 42.99
C SER A 29 32.43 16.07 42.70
N ARG A 30 31.85 14.85 42.57
CA ARG A 30 30.46 14.40 42.85
C ARG A 30 29.47 15.46 43.39
N GLN A 31 28.35 15.68 42.68
CA GLN A 31 26.97 15.37 43.16
C GLN A 31 25.89 15.74 42.12
N GLN A 32 24.82 14.92 42.12
CA GLN A 32 23.44 15.17 41.68
C GLN A 32 23.05 15.07 40.19
N LEU A 33 22.29 13.99 39.92
CA LEU A 33 21.26 13.87 38.89
C LEU A 33 20.44 15.16 38.77
N HIS A 34 20.17 15.64 37.55
CA HIS A 34 18.83 16.06 37.14
C HIS A 34 18.74 16.22 35.61
N ALA A 35 17.68 15.64 35.03
CA ALA A 35 17.31 15.74 33.63
C ALA A 35 16.89 17.18 33.27
N GLN A 36 17.76 17.94 32.61
CA GLN A 36 17.40 19.25 32.02
C GLN A 36 18.12 19.60 30.69
N PRO A 37 17.93 18.85 29.60
CA PRO A 37 18.09 19.46 28.26
C PRO A 37 16.80 19.50 27.42
N LEU A 38 15.74 18.77 27.78
CA LEU A 38 14.49 18.72 26.99
C LEU A 38 13.59 19.97 27.15
N LEU A 39 13.64 20.66 28.30
CA LEU A 39 12.83 21.87 28.53
C LEU A 39 13.41 23.12 27.85
N LYS A 40 14.73 23.20 27.65
CA LYS A 40 15.37 24.30 26.90
C LYS A 40 15.11 24.22 25.39
N LEU A 41 14.89 23.02 24.85
CA LEU A 41 14.50 22.85 23.45
C LEU A 41 13.05 23.28 23.19
N ILE A 42 12.17 23.10 24.18
CA ILE A 42 10.77 23.53 24.11
C ILE A 42 10.64 25.06 24.23
N SER A 43 11.53 25.72 24.97
CA SER A 43 11.56 27.20 25.06
C SER A 43 12.11 27.89 23.82
N MET A 44 12.92 27.22 22.99
CA MET A 44 13.51 27.81 21.77
C MET A 44 12.59 27.73 20.54
N LEU A 45 11.49 26.96 20.58
CA LEU A 45 10.54 26.82 19.47
C LEU A 45 9.35 27.81 19.51
N GLN A 46 9.35 28.79 20.43
CA GLN A 46 8.38 29.88 20.41
C GLN A 46 8.78 30.97 19.41
N ILE A 47 8.46 30.73 18.13
CA ILE A 47 8.36 31.78 17.12
C ILE A 47 7.22 32.72 17.57
N GLY A 48 7.58 33.97 17.84
CA GLY A 48 6.67 35.02 18.29
C GLY A 48 5.61 35.33 17.25
N VAL A 49 4.35 35.16 17.65
CA VAL A 49 3.20 35.80 17.00
C VAL A 49 2.67 36.84 18.01
N PRO A 50 2.67 38.15 17.69
CA PRO A 50 2.08 39.15 18.57
C PRO A 50 0.56 38.92 18.61
N GLY A 51 0.03 38.74 19.82
CA GLY A 51 -1.33 38.25 20.04
C GLY A 51 -2.42 39.32 19.98
N PRO A 52 -3.68 38.87 19.86
CA PRO A 52 -4.83 39.49 20.50
C PRO A 52 -5.47 38.56 21.56
N TRP A 53 -4.69 37.69 22.21
CA TRP A 53 -5.22 36.71 23.18
C TRP A 53 -5.36 37.23 24.61
N GLN A 54 -4.68 38.31 25.00
CA GLN A 54 -4.85 38.91 26.32
C GLN A 54 -6.09 39.82 26.43
N GLN A 55 -6.53 40.42 25.33
CA GLN A 55 -7.76 41.23 25.30
C GLN A 55 -9.02 40.34 25.32
N TRP A 56 -8.92 39.08 24.90
CA TRP A 56 -10.03 38.11 24.93
C TRP A 56 -10.32 37.55 26.33
N ARG A 57 -9.32 37.45 27.22
CA ARG A 57 -9.52 36.97 28.61
C ARG A 57 -10.16 38.02 29.51
N SER A 58 -9.83 39.30 29.36
CA SER A 58 -10.44 40.38 30.15
C SER A 58 -11.91 40.63 29.79
N SER A 59 -12.31 40.38 28.53
CA SER A 59 -13.71 40.41 28.11
C SER A 59 -14.56 39.23 28.61
N ARG A 60 -13.94 38.14 29.10
CA ARG A 60 -14.65 36.95 29.61
C ARG A 60 -15.00 37.04 31.10
N GLN A 61 -14.30 37.88 31.87
CA GLN A 61 -14.59 38.09 33.30
C GLN A 61 -15.64 39.18 33.57
N ARG A 62 -15.89 40.10 32.63
CA ARG A 62 -17.02 41.06 32.70
C ARG A 62 -18.20 40.58 31.86
N LYS A 63 -18.83 39.47 32.27
CA LYS A 63 -20.23 39.10 31.97
C LYS A 63 -20.56 37.77 32.65
N SER A 64 -20.31 37.69 33.96
CA SER A 64 -21.09 36.76 34.80
C SER A 64 -22.47 37.38 34.97
N LYS A 65 -23.33 37.25 33.95
CA LYS A 65 -24.77 37.44 34.15
C LYS A 65 -25.22 36.22 34.93
N HIS A 66 -25.64 36.43 36.19
CA HIS A 66 -26.38 35.44 36.95
C HIS A 66 -27.53 34.91 36.09
N TYR A 67 -27.42 33.66 35.65
CA TYR A 67 -28.47 32.99 34.91
C TYR A 67 -29.52 32.55 35.92
N ARG A 68 -30.62 33.30 35.98
CA ARG A 68 -31.77 32.98 36.82
C ARG A 68 -32.43 31.74 36.22
N GLN A 69 -32.35 30.60 36.91
CA GLN A 69 -33.21 29.45 36.59
C GLN A 69 -34.65 29.87 36.87
N SER A 70 -35.37 30.32 35.84
CA SER A 70 -36.80 30.57 35.97
C SER A 70 -37.54 29.26 35.71
N SER A 71 -38.06 28.66 36.76
CA SER A 71 -39.05 27.59 36.68
C SER A 71 -40.42 28.23 36.48
N SER A 72 -40.88 28.35 35.24
CA SER A 72 -42.29 28.63 34.96
C SER A 72 -42.79 27.77 33.82
N SER A 73 -43.97 27.20 34.05
CA SER A 73 -44.64 26.22 33.22
C SER A 73 -45.34 26.82 32.01
N SER A 74 -45.37 26.04 30.93
CA SER A 74 -46.37 26.03 29.85
C SER A 74 -46.42 27.21 28.87
N ARG A 75 -45.94 26.97 27.63
CA ARG A 75 -46.71 26.89 26.38
C ARG A 75 -45.75 26.90 25.17
N GLY A 76 -46.20 26.26 24.09
CA GLY A 76 -45.39 25.71 23.01
C GLY A 76 -44.41 26.68 22.35
N GLY A 77 -43.14 26.28 22.32
CA GLY A 77 -42.10 26.84 21.47
C GLY A 77 -41.04 25.75 21.34
N GLY A 78 -40.95 25.18 20.14
CA GLY A 78 -40.09 24.02 19.87
C GLY A 78 -38.61 24.32 20.13
N VAL A 79 -37.83 23.25 20.34
CA VAL A 79 -36.37 23.31 20.32
C VAL A 79 -35.94 23.87 18.96
N LEU A 80 -35.18 24.97 18.97
CA LEU A 80 -34.77 25.66 17.75
C LEU A 80 -33.43 25.15 17.21
N ALA A 81 -32.52 24.78 18.11
CA ALA A 81 -31.24 24.22 17.73
C ALA A 81 -30.70 23.28 18.82
N GLU A 82 -30.06 22.19 18.39
CA GLU A 82 -29.31 21.29 19.24
C GLU A 82 -27.82 21.40 18.91
N GLU A 83 -27.00 21.72 19.91
CA GLU A 83 -25.54 21.67 19.79
C GLU A 83 -25.03 20.42 20.51
N VAL A 84 -24.31 19.59 19.76
CA VAL A 84 -23.57 18.47 20.34
C VAL A 84 -22.08 18.81 20.33
N SER A 85 -21.58 19.27 21.48
CA SER A 85 -20.19 19.70 21.65
C SER A 85 -19.51 18.86 22.74
N LEU A 86 -18.43 18.16 22.41
CA LEU A 86 -17.57 17.44 23.38
C LEU A 86 -18.31 16.57 24.42
N GLY A 87 -19.38 15.89 24.02
CA GLY A 87 -20.14 14.99 24.91
C GLY A 87 -21.14 15.72 25.82
N ARG A 88 -21.47 16.97 25.47
CA ARG A 88 -22.47 17.84 26.06
C ARG A 88 -23.53 18.09 24.97
N LEU A 89 -24.79 17.80 25.29
CA LEU A 89 -25.92 18.19 24.45
C LEU A 89 -26.47 19.49 25.04
N ARG A 90 -26.55 20.55 24.22
CA ARG A 90 -27.20 21.81 24.57
C ARG A 90 -28.38 22.03 23.65
N ARG A 91 -29.56 22.19 24.23
CA ARG A 91 -30.76 22.58 23.48
C ARG A 91 -31.05 24.05 23.69
N TYR A 92 -31.20 24.77 22.57
CA TYR A 92 -31.48 26.19 22.57
C TYR A 92 -32.94 26.47 22.24
N ARG A 93 -33.53 27.45 22.93
CA ARG A 93 -34.80 28.07 22.57
C ARG A 93 -34.63 29.58 22.55
N VAL A 94 -35.32 30.24 21.64
CA VAL A 94 -35.36 31.70 21.58
C VAL A 94 -36.42 32.19 22.56
N ASP A 95 -36.03 33.13 23.40
CA ASP A 95 -36.96 33.83 24.28
C ASP A 95 -37.89 34.72 23.45
N ALA A 96 -39.18 34.69 23.75
CA ALA A 96 -40.21 35.37 22.95
C ALA A 96 -40.16 36.89 23.09
N GLU A 97 -39.60 37.41 24.18
CA GLU A 97 -39.57 38.86 24.48
C GLU A 97 -38.24 39.52 24.06
N ASP A 98 -37.10 38.84 24.22
CA ASP A 98 -35.76 39.45 24.12
C ASP A 98 -34.88 38.95 22.96
N ARG A 99 -35.40 38.05 22.09
CA ARG A 99 -34.64 37.37 21.01
C ARG A 99 -33.33 36.70 21.44
N ASN A 100 -33.13 36.45 22.74
CA ASN A 100 -31.92 35.81 23.26
C ASN A 100 -32.03 34.28 23.22
N LEU A 101 -30.90 33.60 22.99
CA LEU A 101 -30.78 32.13 23.02
C LEU A 101 -30.67 31.64 24.46
N LEU A 102 -31.66 30.89 24.93
CA LEU A 102 -31.69 30.25 26.24
C LEU A 102 -31.32 28.76 26.12
N VAL A 103 -30.42 28.29 26.98
CA VAL A 103 -30.08 26.86 27.10
C VAL A 103 -31.13 26.21 28.01
N ILE A 104 -31.95 25.32 27.46
CA ILE A 104 -33.02 24.62 28.19
C ILE A 104 -32.47 23.39 28.91
N GLU A 105 -31.56 22.67 28.25
CA GLU A 105 -31.02 21.43 28.76
C GLU A 105 -29.52 21.39 28.53
N ASP A 106 -28.79 21.08 29.59
CA ASP A 106 -27.34 20.87 29.57
C ASP A 106 -27.04 19.52 30.22
N SER A 107 -27.31 18.46 29.47
CA SER A 107 -27.18 17.09 29.96
C SER A 107 -25.77 16.55 29.70
N GLN A 108 -25.08 16.19 30.79
CA GLN A 108 -23.82 15.45 30.75
C GLN A 108 -24.13 13.99 30.46
N VAL A 109 -23.66 13.48 29.32
CA VAL A 109 -24.01 12.11 28.94
C VAL A 109 -23.27 11.08 29.81
N ARG A 110 -23.92 9.96 30.15
CA ARG A 110 -23.44 8.86 31.02
C ARG A 110 -21.99 8.43 30.75
N LYS A 111 -21.16 8.23 31.80
CA LYS A 111 -19.69 7.99 31.72
C LYS A 111 -19.29 6.84 30.76
N ARG A 112 -20.04 5.74 30.71
CA ARG A 112 -19.76 4.59 29.83
C ARG A 112 -19.96 4.94 28.35
N ASP A 113 -20.96 5.76 28.05
CA ASP A 113 -21.20 6.32 26.71
C ASP A 113 -20.19 7.42 26.35
N LYS A 114 -19.56 8.07 27.34
CA LYS A 114 -18.45 9.02 27.09
C LYS A 114 -17.22 8.30 26.57
N MET A 115 -16.81 7.18 27.18
CA MET A 115 -15.61 6.46 26.74
C MET A 115 -15.80 5.83 25.36
N GLY A 116 -16.94 5.16 25.12
CA GLY A 116 -17.26 4.60 23.80
C GLY A 116 -17.29 5.65 22.69
N ARG A 117 -17.87 6.84 22.94
CA ARG A 117 -17.87 7.94 21.96
C ARG A 117 -16.53 8.66 21.84
N PHE A 118 -15.72 8.69 22.90
CA PHE A 118 -14.37 9.23 22.84
C PHE A 118 -13.46 8.32 22.00
N LEU A 119 -13.47 7.01 22.26
CA LEU A 119 -12.80 6.00 21.44
C LEU A 119 -13.33 6.03 20.00
N GLY A 120 -14.65 6.10 19.81
CA GLY A 120 -15.26 6.25 18.50
C GLY A 120 -14.76 7.50 17.77
N ARG A 121 -14.64 8.64 18.44
CA ARG A 121 -14.09 9.88 17.84
C ARG A 121 -12.59 9.82 17.56
N ILE A 122 -11.81 9.04 18.30
CA ILE A 122 -10.36 8.90 18.09
C ILE A 122 -10.05 7.88 16.99
N LEU A 123 -10.84 6.81 16.92
CA LEU A 123 -10.57 5.66 16.06
C LEU A 123 -11.38 5.68 14.76
N LEU A 124 -12.54 6.35 14.74
CA LEU A 124 -13.40 6.44 13.56
C LEU A 124 -13.36 7.85 12.95
N PRO A 125 -13.43 7.93 11.61
CA PRO A 125 -13.56 9.20 10.89
C PRO A 125 -14.86 9.94 11.22
N GLN A 126 -14.84 11.25 11.03
CA GLN A 126 -16.01 12.09 11.19
C GLN A 126 -17.10 11.67 10.20
N GLY A 127 -18.34 11.55 10.69
CA GLY A 127 -19.50 11.14 9.88
C GLY A 127 -19.54 9.64 9.53
N TYR A 128 -18.73 8.79 10.17
CA TYR A 128 -18.84 7.33 10.04
C TYR A 128 -20.28 6.87 10.34
N PRO A 129 -20.87 5.95 9.54
CA PRO A 129 -20.24 5.18 8.46
C PRO A 129 -20.29 5.79 7.06
N HIS A 130 -21.05 6.87 6.84
CA HIS A 130 -21.38 7.33 5.48
C HIS A 130 -20.25 8.04 4.75
N THR A 131 -19.21 8.47 5.47
CA THR A 131 -18.06 9.22 4.91
C THR A 131 -16.92 8.32 4.41
N VAL A 132 -17.00 7.01 4.65
CA VAL A 132 -15.95 6.05 4.30
C VAL A 132 -16.49 4.84 3.55
N ALA A 133 -15.61 4.18 2.82
CA ALA A 133 -15.95 2.97 2.10
C ALA A 133 -16.38 1.83 3.06
N PRO A 134 -17.29 0.93 2.63
CA PRO A 134 -17.87 -0.10 3.51
C PRO A 134 -16.83 -1.10 4.06
N ASN A 135 -15.73 -1.29 3.34
CA ASN A 135 -14.57 -2.10 3.72
C ASN A 135 -13.63 -1.43 4.75
N TYR A 136 -13.86 -0.17 5.14
CA TYR A 136 -13.02 0.58 6.06
C TYR A 136 -12.83 -0.11 7.42
N LEU A 137 -13.90 -0.67 7.99
CA LEU A 137 -13.84 -1.30 9.32
C LEU A 137 -12.99 -2.57 9.28
N GLN A 138 -13.16 -3.39 8.24
CA GLN A 138 -12.35 -4.59 8.05
C GLN A 138 -10.88 -4.22 7.88
N TYR A 139 -10.59 -3.23 7.03
CA TYR A 139 -9.23 -2.71 6.83
C TYR A 139 -8.60 -2.24 8.15
N THR A 140 -9.30 -1.39 8.89
CA THR A 140 -8.83 -0.79 10.14
C THR A 140 -8.60 -1.82 11.23
N ARG A 141 -9.49 -2.82 11.35
CA ARG A 141 -9.33 -3.93 12.31
C ARG A 141 -8.09 -4.75 12.00
N MET A 142 -7.90 -5.12 10.74
CA MET A 142 -6.74 -5.94 10.32
C MET A 142 -5.44 -5.16 10.48
N ARG A 143 -5.43 -3.86 10.15
CA ARG A 143 -4.29 -2.99 10.41
C ARG A 143 -3.98 -2.86 11.90
N GLY A 144 -4.99 -2.71 12.75
CA GLY A 144 -4.81 -2.73 14.20
C GLY A 144 -4.14 -4.03 14.67
N LEU A 145 -4.62 -5.19 14.22
CA LEU A 145 -3.99 -6.48 14.55
C LEU A 145 -2.55 -6.58 14.05
N GLN A 146 -2.26 -6.11 12.83
CA GLN A 146 -0.91 -6.11 12.28
C GLN A 146 0.05 -5.29 13.15
N TYR A 147 -0.33 -4.07 13.54
CA TYR A 147 0.51 -3.23 14.41
C TYR A 147 0.62 -3.79 15.83
N PHE A 148 -0.42 -4.44 16.35
CA PHE A 148 -0.36 -5.15 17.62
C PHE A 148 0.70 -6.27 17.62
N PHE A 149 0.70 -7.14 16.61
CA PHE A 149 1.75 -8.17 16.49
C PHE A 149 3.13 -7.53 16.24
N GLY A 150 3.19 -6.50 15.40
CA GLY A 150 4.43 -5.78 15.09
C GLY A 150 5.08 -5.15 16.31
N GLY A 151 4.30 -4.50 17.19
CA GLY A 151 4.80 -3.94 18.45
C GLY A 151 5.37 -5.01 19.38
N ALA A 152 4.69 -6.17 19.49
CA ALA A 152 5.19 -7.29 20.29
C ALA A 152 6.51 -7.85 19.73
N ILE A 153 6.59 -8.07 18.41
CA ILE A 153 7.81 -8.52 17.71
C ILE A 153 8.95 -7.50 17.89
N GLY A 154 8.64 -6.21 17.84
CA GLY A 154 9.60 -5.12 18.04
C GLY A 154 10.38 -5.26 19.35
N VAL A 155 9.72 -5.63 20.45
CA VAL A 155 10.36 -5.85 21.75
C VAL A 155 11.37 -7.00 21.68
N PHE A 156 11.01 -8.12 21.03
CA PHE A 156 11.91 -9.27 20.88
C PHE A 156 13.12 -8.93 20.00
N SER A 157 12.90 -8.21 18.90
CA SER A 157 14.00 -7.74 18.03
C SER A 157 14.98 -6.83 18.79
N THR A 158 14.47 -5.85 19.55
CA THR A 158 15.31 -4.97 20.36
C THR A 158 16.07 -5.74 21.44
N ARG A 159 15.40 -6.65 22.16
CA ARG A 159 16.06 -7.52 23.16
C ARG A 159 17.20 -8.33 22.53
N SER A 160 17.00 -8.84 21.32
CA SER A 160 17.98 -9.67 20.62
C SER A 160 19.22 -8.89 20.23
N LEU A 161 19.04 -7.70 19.67
CA LEU A 161 20.15 -6.80 19.34
C LEU A 161 20.95 -6.37 20.57
N LEU A 162 20.27 -5.99 21.66
CA LEU A 162 20.93 -5.58 22.90
C LEU A 162 21.71 -6.74 23.53
N SER A 163 21.18 -7.95 23.43
CA SER A 163 21.86 -9.16 23.89
C SER A 163 23.10 -9.47 23.05
N ALA A 164 23.00 -9.36 21.72
CA ALA A 164 24.13 -9.63 20.81
C ALA A 164 25.26 -8.61 20.95
N LEU A 165 24.95 -7.35 21.32
CA LEU A 165 25.94 -6.30 21.59
C LEU A 165 26.60 -6.38 22.97
N GLY A 166 26.20 -7.33 23.83
CA GLY A 166 26.76 -7.46 25.19
C GLY A 166 26.32 -6.38 26.16
N VAL A 167 25.40 -5.48 25.76
CA VAL A 167 24.83 -4.42 26.62
C VAL A 167 24.00 -5.02 27.76
N THR A 168 23.52 -6.26 27.62
CA THR A 168 22.82 -7.00 28.68
C THR A 168 23.75 -7.89 29.53
N GLY A 169 25.07 -7.89 29.32
CA GLY A 169 26.01 -8.63 30.17
C GLY A 169 27.48 -8.67 29.72
N ARG A 170 28.37 -8.17 30.59
CA ARG A 170 29.83 -8.42 30.69
C ARG A 170 30.70 -8.15 29.45
N SER A 171 30.95 -6.88 29.12
CA SER A 171 32.29 -6.45 28.71
C SER A 171 32.49 -4.95 28.97
N LYS A 172 33.10 -4.64 30.10
CA LYS A 172 33.64 -3.30 30.41
C LYS A 172 34.98 -3.18 29.68
N GLY A 173 34.97 -2.63 28.47
CA GLY A 173 36.19 -2.29 27.74
C GLY A 173 36.03 -0.97 27.02
N SER A 174 36.92 -0.01 27.28
CA SER A 174 36.89 1.36 26.76
C SER A 174 36.96 1.49 25.22
N GLY A 175 37.19 0.38 24.49
CA GLY A 175 37.15 0.31 23.02
C GLY A 175 35.88 -0.34 22.43
N GLY A 176 35.05 -0.99 23.26
CA GLY A 176 33.82 -1.66 22.81
C GLY A 176 32.70 -0.68 22.45
N GLU A 177 32.68 0.48 23.10
CA GLU A 177 31.67 1.53 22.87
C GLU A 177 31.85 2.19 21.49
N ALA A 178 33.09 2.51 21.12
CA ALA A 178 33.42 3.06 19.80
C ALA A 178 33.11 2.05 18.68
N ALA A 179 33.48 0.78 18.86
CA ALA A 179 33.15 -0.29 17.91
C ALA A 179 31.63 -0.51 17.79
N ALA A 180 30.89 -0.49 18.91
CA ALA A 180 29.44 -0.58 18.91
C ALA A 180 28.78 0.61 18.22
N ALA A 181 29.29 1.83 18.43
CA ALA A 181 28.82 3.04 17.75
C ALA A 181 29.06 2.97 16.23
N ILE A 182 30.24 2.52 15.79
CA ILE A 182 30.54 2.32 14.37
C ILE A 182 29.60 1.27 13.75
N ASN A 183 29.37 0.15 14.44
CA ASN A 183 28.44 -0.89 13.99
C ASN A 183 27.00 -0.35 13.85
N TRP A 184 26.56 0.51 14.77
CA TRP A 184 25.27 1.18 14.72
C TRP A 184 25.17 2.18 13.56
N VAL A 185 26.18 3.01 13.34
CA VAL A 185 26.22 3.96 12.23
C VAL A 185 26.21 3.22 10.90
N LEU A 186 26.95 2.13 10.76
CA LEU A 186 26.99 1.34 9.52
C LEU A 186 25.64 0.65 9.27
N LYS A 187 25.04 0.08 10.32
CA LYS A 187 23.68 -0.47 10.28
C LYS A 187 22.68 0.58 9.79
N ASP A 188 22.71 1.78 10.34
CA ASP A 188 21.78 2.87 10.00
C ASP A 188 22.05 3.46 8.61
N GLY A 189 23.32 3.57 8.22
CA GLY A 189 23.75 3.99 6.89
C GLY A 189 23.21 3.07 5.79
N ALA A 190 23.32 1.75 5.97
CA ALA A 190 22.78 0.76 5.04
C ALA A 190 21.26 0.90 4.86
N GLY A 191 20.53 1.11 5.95
CA GLY A 191 19.09 1.34 5.92
C GLY A 191 18.70 2.57 5.11
N ARG A 192 19.45 3.67 5.23
CA ARG A 192 19.22 4.92 4.47
C ARG A 192 19.53 4.75 2.97
N LEU A 193 20.61 4.06 2.62
CA LEU A 193 20.94 3.72 1.23
C LEU A 193 19.84 2.87 0.57
N GLY A 194 19.26 1.92 1.32
CA GLY A 194 18.12 1.14 0.85
C GLY A 194 16.91 1.99 0.45
N LYS A 195 16.60 3.03 1.24
CA LYS A 195 15.50 3.96 0.92
C LYS A 195 15.76 4.74 -0.36
N PHE A 196 16.99 5.19 -0.56
CA PHE A 196 17.40 5.88 -1.78
C PHE A 196 17.22 4.97 -3.02
N LEU A 197 17.68 3.73 -2.94
CA LEU A 197 17.53 2.76 -4.03
C LEU A 197 16.06 2.43 -4.34
N PHE A 198 15.18 2.47 -3.34
CA PHE A 198 13.76 2.17 -3.53
C PHE A 198 13.03 3.12 -4.48
N GLY A 199 13.54 4.35 -4.64
CA GLY A 199 12.96 5.34 -5.56
C GLY A 199 12.83 4.82 -7.00
N ARG A 200 13.69 3.89 -7.42
CA ARG A 200 13.65 3.27 -8.76
C ARG A 200 12.41 2.42 -9.02
N TRP A 201 11.74 1.92 -7.98
CA TRP A 201 10.55 1.08 -8.11
C TRP A 201 9.23 1.86 -8.01
N GLY A 202 9.27 3.20 -7.98
CA GLY A 202 8.09 4.08 -7.88
C GLY A 202 6.93 3.70 -8.81
N GLN A 203 7.20 3.60 -10.11
CA GLN A 203 6.18 3.29 -11.10
C GLN A 203 5.59 1.87 -10.94
N GLN A 204 6.43 0.89 -10.56
CA GLN A 204 5.99 -0.48 -10.35
C GLN A 204 5.10 -0.60 -9.10
N LEU A 205 5.37 0.22 -8.08
CA LEU A 205 4.57 0.31 -6.85
C LEU A 205 3.14 0.76 -7.14
N ASP A 206 2.97 1.80 -7.97
CA ASP A 206 1.65 2.33 -8.31
C ASP A 206 0.79 1.30 -9.06
N CYS A 207 1.42 0.50 -9.92
CA CYS A 207 0.73 -0.53 -10.69
C CYS A 207 0.30 -1.72 -9.83
N GLU A 208 1.19 -2.24 -8.97
CA GLU A 208 1.01 -3.49 -8.22
C GLU A 208 0.98 -3.27 -6.71
N LEU A 209 0.21 -2.27 -6.28
CA LEU A 209 0.20 -1.76 -4.91
C LEU A 209 -0.02 -2.82 -3.83
N LYS A 210 -0.96 -3.75 -4.05
CA LYS A 210 -1.27 -4.83 -3.10
C LYS A 210 -0.10 -5.81 -2.93
N GLN A 211 0.58 -6.14 -4.03
CA GLN A 211 1.72 -7.05 -4.03
C GLN A 211 2.88 -6.42 -3.26
N PHE A 212 3.21 -5.16 -3.55
CA PHE A 212 4.29 -4.46 -2.84
C PHE A 212 3.98 -4.24 -1.36
N ARG A 213 2.73 -3.95 -0.99
CA ARG A 213 2.31 -3.86 0.41
C ARG A 213 2.52 -5.18 1.17
N LEU A 214 2.15 -6.30 0.55
CA LEU A 214 2.31 -7.62 1.14
C LEU A 214 3.78 -8.06 1.18
N ALA A 215 4.52 -7.83 0.09
CA ALA A 215 5.95 -8.13 0.00
C ALA A 215 6.74 -7.33 1.03
N GLY A 216 6.42 -6.05 1.23
CA GLY A 216 6.99 -5.23 2.29
C GLY A 216 6.70 -5.80 3.68
N SER A 217 5.49 -6.30 3.92
CA SER A 217 5.15 -6.96 5.19
C SER A 217 5.95 -8.24 5.42
N GLY A 218 6.14 -9.07 4.38
CA GLY A 218 7.03 -10.23 4.45
C GLY A 218 8.49 -9.84 4.71
N LEU A 219 8.96 -8.78 4.06
CA LEU A 219 10.32 -8.28 4.23
C LEU A 219 10.57 -7.69 5.64
N MET A 220 9.55 -7.09 6.26
CA MET A 220 9.59 -6.65 7.66
C MET A 220 9.86 -7.84 8.58
N GLU A 221 9.13 -8.95 8.39
CA GLU A 221 9.26 -10.16 9.21
C GLU A 221 10.59 -10.86 8.98
N VAL A 222 11.08 -10.93 7.74
CA VAL A 222 12.43 -11.43 7.44
C VAL A 222 13.49 -10.59 8.16
N GLY A 223 13.36 -9.26 8.13
CA GLY A 223 14.25 -8.38 8.86
C GLY A 223 14.20 -8.60 10.38
N ALA A 224 13.00 -8.75 10.95
CA ALA A 224 12.84 -9.07 12.36
C ALA A 224 13.48 -10.43 12.73
N ALA A 225 13.27 -11.47 11.92
CA ALA A 225 13.89 -12.78 12.10
C ALA A 225 15.42 -12.72 12.05
N MET A 226 15.98 -11.90 11.16
CA MET A 226 17.43 -11.66 11.09
C MET A 226 17.96 -10.92 12.32
N GLU A 227 17.19 -9.99 12.92
CA GLU A 227 17.59 -9.39 14.21
C GLU A 227 17.57 -10.41 15.34
N LEU A 228 16.63 -11.36 15.33
CA LEU A 228 16.58 -12.45 16.33
C LEU A 228 17.74 -13.44 16.17
N SER A 229 18.14 -13.76 14.93
CA SER A 229 19.25 -14.69 14.68
C SER A 229 20.61 -14.15 15.13
N THR A 230 20.73 -12.85 15.40
CA THR A 230 21.96 -12.25 15.96
C THR A 230 22.35 -12.84 17.32
N ILE A 231 21.38 -13.34 18.10
CA ILE A 231 21.68 -14.04 19.37
C ILE A 231 22.41 -15.37 19.09
N ALA A 232 21.98 -16.10 18.05
CA ALA A 232 22.55 -17.41 17.71
C ALA A 232 23.90 -17.29 16.98
N LEU A 233 24.11 -16.20 16.24
CA LEU A 233 25.32 -15.94 15.44
C LEU A 233 25.95 -14.59 15.79
N PRO A 234 26.48 -14.41 17.02
CA PRO A 234 27.04 -13.12 17.45
C PRO A 234 28.25 -12.70 16.60
N HIS A 235 29.01 -13.65 16.05
CA HIS A 235 30.13 -13.38 15.13
C HIS A 235 29.68 -12.74 13.80
N ALA A 236 28.43 -12.95 13.40
CA ALA A 236 27.83 -12.36 12.21
C ALA A 236 26.90 -11.19 12.53
N PHE A 237 27.01 -10.59 13.73
CA PHE A 237 26.13 -9.52 14.20
C PHE A 237 26.02 -8.36 13.19
N LEU A 238 27.15 -7.85 12.71
CA LEU A 238 27.19 -6.69 11.82
C LEU A 238 26.51 -6.96 10.47
N PRO A 239 26.88 -8.00 9.69
CA PRO A 239 26.22 -8.28 8.42
C PRO A 239 24.73 -8.61 8.61
N LEU A 240 24.36 -9.41 9.62
CA LEU A 240 22.94 -9.73 9.89
C LEU A 240 22.13 -8.47 10.26
N SER A 241 22.66 -7.64 11.15
CA SER A 241 21.99 -6.40 11.58
C SER A 241 21.85 -5.38 10.47
N CYS A 242 22.85 -5.27 9.58
CA CYS A 242 22.79 -4.41 8.40
C CYS A 242 21.72 -4.87 7.40
N ILE A 243 21.70 -6.17 7.06
CA ILE A 243 20.69 -6.72 6.14
C ILE A 243 19.30 -6.62 6.76
N ALA A 244 19.16 -6.89 8.05
CA ALA A 244 17.91 -6.73 8.77
C ALA A 244 17.40 -5.28 8.74
N ASN A 245 18.26 -4.30 9.03
CA ASN A 245 17.87 -2.90 8.99
C ASN A 245 17.51 -2.45 7.57
N LEU A 246 18.27 -2.90 6.56
CA LEU A 246 17.96 -2.65 5.16
C LEU A 246 16.56 -3.18 4.81
N ALA A 247 16.27 -4.44 5.14
CA ALA A 247 14.98 -5.08 4.90
C ALA A 247 13.82 -4.33 5.58
N LYS A 248 13.96 -4.00 6.88
CA LYS A 248 12.93 -3.27 7.65
C LYS A 248 12.72 -1.84 7.13
N ASN A 249 13.78 -1.15 6.73
CA ASN A 249 13.66 0.17 6.12
C ASN A 249 12.97 0.11 4.76
N LEU A 250 13.29 -0.88 3.92
CA LEU A 250 12.62 -1.08 2.62
C LEU A 250 11.13 -1.39 2.80
N ALA A 251 10.81 -2.27 3.74
CA ALA A 251 9.44 -2.55 4.17
C ALA A 251 8.72 -1.29 4.67
N GLY A 252 9.40 -0.44 5.45
CA GLY A 252 8.89 0.84 5.91
C GLY A 252 8.59 1.81 4.77
N VAL A 253 9.45 1.89 3.76
CA VAL A 253 9.18 2.73 2.58
C VAL A 253 7.99 2.19 1.80
N ALA A 254 7.94 0.88 1.51
CA ALA A 254 6.78 0.26 0.86
C ALA A 254 5.48 0.53 1.64
N ALA A 255 5.49 0.41 2.96
CA ALA A 255 4.34 0.71 3.81
C ALA A 255 3.91 2.18 3.76
N SER A 256 4.87 3.11 3.68
CA SER A 256 4.60 4.55 3.61
C SER A 256 4.08 4.99 2.23
N SER A 257 4.68 4.50 1.14
CA SER A 257 4.31 4.85 -0.24
C SER A 257 2.93 4.31 -0.61
N THR A 258 2.58 3.13 -0.13
CA THR A 258 1.26 2.50 -0.40
C THR A 258 0.12 3.09 0.43
N ARG A 259 0.42 3.85 1.49
CA ARG A 259 -0.57 4.35 2.45
C ARG A 259 -1.56 5.32 1.82
N ALA A 260 -1.06 6.34 1.12
CA ALA A 260 -1.91 7.39 0.56
C ALA A 260 -2.87 6.85 -0.52
N PRO A 261 -2.42 6.05 -1.50
CA PRO A 261 -3.32 5.43 -2.46
C PRO A 261 -4.38 4.52 -1.82
N ILE A 262 -4.01 3.71 -0.81
CA ILE A 262 -4.98 2.89 -0.08
C ILE A 262 -6.00 3.75 0.65
N HIS A 263 -5.58 4.76 1.40
CA HIS A 263 -6.49 5.64 2.13
C HIS A 263 -7.42 6.42 1.21
N ARG A 264 -6.96 6.76 0.00
CA ARG A 264 -7.80 7.38 -1.03
C ARG A 264 -8.97 6.49 -1.44
N THR A 265 -8.79 5.17 -1.52
CA THR A 265 -9.91 4.25 -1.80
C THR A 265 -10.93 4.17 -0.66
N LEU A 266 -10.53 4.52 0.56
CA LEU A 266 -11.39 4.46 1.74
C LEU A 266 -12.13 5.78 2.01
N ALA A 267 -11.66 6.89 1.43
CA ALA A 267 -12.21 8.23 1.63
C ALA A 267 -13.27 8.56 0.57
N LEU A 268 -14.53 8.77 0.97
CA LEU A 268 -15.63 9.06 0.04
C LEU A 268 -15.97 10.56 -0.09
N GLN A 269 -15.66 11.38 0.93
CA GLN A 269 -16.11 12.78 1.00
C GLN A 269 -14.92 13.76 1.15
N ASN A 270 -13.87 13.60 0.34
CA ASN A 270 -12.63 14.39 0.45
C ASN A 270 -12.04 14.42 1.88
N ASN A 271 -12.27 13.36 2.65
CA ASN A 271 -11.87 13.19 4.04
C ASN A 271 -10.55 12.40 4.18
N LEU A 272 -9.66 12.48 3.20
CA LEU A 272 -8.40 11.71 3.16
C LEU A 272 -7.51 11.97 4.38
N ALA A 273 -7.40 13.23 4.80
CA ALA A 273 -6.61 13.61 5.97
C ALA A 273 -7.16 12.99 7.26
N ASP A 274 -8.49 12.99 7.43
CA ASP A 274 -9.14 12.40 8.60
C ASP A 274 -8.99 10.87 8.62
N VAL A 275 -9.28 10.19 7.50
CA VAL A 275 -9.05 8.75 7.34
C VAL A 275 -7.60 8.38 7.69
N THR A 276 -6.64 9.17 7.23
CA THR A 276 -5.22 8.96 7.52
C THR A 276 -4.89 9.15 9.00
N ALA A 277 -5.35 10.23 9.62
CA ALA A 277 -5.11 10.51 11.03
C ALA A 277 -5.73 9.45 11.95
N LYS A 278 -6.95 8.99 11.65
CA LYS A 278 -7.62 7.92 12.41
C LYS A 278 -6.96 6.58 12.23
N SER A 279 -6.57 6.24 11.00
CA SER A 279 -5.82 5.02 10.73
C SER A 279 -4.48 4.99 11.48
N GLU A 280 -3.79 6.13 11.59
CA GLU A 280 -2.54 6.24 12.34
C GLU A 280 -2.77 6.13 13.85
N SER A 281 -3.85 6.73 14.35
CA SER A 281 -4.24 6.62 15.76
C SER A 281 -4.52 5.17 16.16
N VAL A 282 -5.23 4.42 15.32
CA VAL A 282 -5.49 2.98 15.51
C VAL A 282 -4.18 2.20 15.51
N ALA A 283 -3.30 2.46 14.55
CA ALA A 283 -2.00 1.80 14.43
C ALA A 283 -1.13 2.03 15.67
N ASN A 284 -0.99 3.27 16.12
CA ASN A 284 -0.19 3.62 17.29
C ASN A 284 -0.74 3.03 18.59
N LEU A 285 -2.06 3.07 18.79
CA LEU A 285 -2.68 2.48 19.98
C LEU A 285 -2.46 0.96 20.02
N ALA A 286 -2.62 0.30 18.87
CA ALA A 286 -2.40 -1.13 18.76
C ALA A 286 -0.91 -1.51 18.95
N ASP A 287 0.01 -0.73 18.40
CA ASP A 287 1.46 -0.91 18.57
C ASP A 287 1.88 -0.79 20.05
N ILE A 288 1.35 0.20 20.77
CA ILE A 288 1.56 0.36 22.21
C ILE A 288 1.06 -0.88 22.96
N ALA A 289 -0.16 -1.35 22.67
CA ALA A 289 -0.71 -2.54 23.29
C ALA A 289 0.12 -3.80 22.97
N GLY A 290 0.60 -3.92 21.74
CA GLY A 290 1.51 -4.96 21.29
C GLY A 290 2.84 -4.95 22.02
N THR A 291 3.41 -3.76 22.20
CA THR A 291 4.64 -3.55 22.96
C THR A 291 4.49 -4.00 24.41
N PHE A 292 3.37 -3.68 25.07
CA PHE A 292 3.08 -4.18 26.42
C PHE A 292 3.01 -5.71 26.46
N LEU A 293 2.37 -6.34 25.47
CA LEU A 293 2.35 -7.80 25.34
C LEU A 293 3.78 -8.35 25.17
N GLY A 294 4.59 -7.76 24.28
CA GLY A 294 5.99 -8.18 24.05
C GLY A 294 6.84 -8.11 25.33
N ILE A 295 6.66 -7.04 26.13
CA ILE A 295 7.34 -6.89 27.43
C ILE A 295 6.87 -7.97 28.41
N ALA A 296 5.56 -8.21 28.50
CA ALA A 296 5.01 -9.25 29.37
C ALA A 296 5.55 -10.64 29.01
N LEU A 297 5.54 -11.00 27.72
CA LEU A 297 6.10 -12.26 27.23
C LEU A 297 7.60 -12.39 27.52
N CYS A 298 8.37 -11.31 27.36
CA CYS A 298 9.78 -11.28 27.72
C CYS A 298 9.99 -11.52 29.22
N ARG A 299 9.12 -10.96 30.07
CA ARG A 299 9.19 -11.07 31.53
C ARG A 299 8.76 -12.45 32.04
N MET A 300 7.89 -13.13 31.29
CA MET A 300 7.50 -14.51 31.53
C MET A 300 8.52 -15.53 30.99
N ASN A 301 9.66 -15.08 30.45
CA ASN A 301 10.66 -15.94 29.80
C ASN A 301 10.07 -16.84 28.71
N ALA A 302 9.13 -16.32 27.92
CA ALA A 302 8.56 -17.06 26.80
C ALA A 302 9.65 -17.48 25.79
N PRO A 303 9.61 -18.71 25.25
CA PRO A 303 10.62 -19.20 24.32
C PRO A 303 10.66 -18.37 23.04
N LEU A 304 11.84 -17.85 22.68
CA LEU A 304 12.02 -16.83 21.64
C LEU A 304 11.46 -17.25 20.26
N VAL A 305 11.94 -18.37 19.73
CA VAL A 305 11.61 -18.85 18.38
C VAL A 305 10.12 -19.16 18.21
N PRO A 306 9.48 -20.01 19.04
CA PRO A 306 8.06 -20.30 18.87
C PRO A 306 7.17 -19.08 19.11
N THR A 307 7.54 -18.20 20.06
CA THR A 307 6.79 -16.95 20.29
C THR A 307 6.87 -16.05 19.06
N PHE A 308 8.07 -15.89 18.48
CA PHE A 308 8.24 -15.14 17.25
C PHE A 308 7.43 -15.76 16.10
N CYS A 309 7.48 -17.07 15.88
CA CYS A 309 6.71 -17.73 14.82
C CYS A 309 5.20 -17.49 14.95
N ILE A 310 4.64 -17.54 16.17
CA ILE A 310 3.21 -17.29 16.41
C ILE A 310 2.85 -15.83 16.14
N LEU A 311 3.65 -14.89 16.67
CA LEU A 311 3.43 -13.46 16.44
C LEU A 311 3.59 -13.10 14.96
N SER A 312 4.58 -13.68 14.29
CA SER A 312 4.87 -13.49 12.87
C SER A 312 3.75 -14.04 11.98
N ALA A 313 3.23 -15.23 12.28
CA ALA A 313 2.06 -15.78 11.60
C ALA A 313 0.83 -14.87 11.77
N GLY A 314 0.61 -14.35 12.99
CA GLY A 314 -0.43 -13.37 13.27
C GLY A 314 -0.27 -12.08 12.47
N TYR A 315 0.96 -11.54 12.42
CA TYR A 315 1.31 -10.35 11.66
C TYR A 315 1.05 -10.53 10.15
N LEU A 316 1.53 -11.61 9.56
CA LEU A 316 1.38 -11.90 8.12
C LEU A 316 -0.09 -12.18 7.76
N TYR A 317 -0.82 -12.89 8.61
CA TYR A 317 -2.25 -13.11 8.44
C TYR A 317 -3.03 -11.79 8.47
N ALA A 318 -2.76 -10.94 9.47
CA ALA A 318 -3.38 -9.63 9.59
C ALA A 318 -3.05 -8.73 8.39
N SER A 319 -1.79 -8.69 7.95
CA SER A 319 -1.36 -7.95 6.74
C SER A 319 -2.06 -8.48 5.48
N ARG A 320 -2.18 -9.80 5.32
CA ARG A 320 -2.89 -10.38 4.19
C ARG A 320 -4.37 -9.97 4.18
N GLN A 321 -5.03 -10.02 5.32
CA GLN A 321 -6.43 -9.63 5.44
C GLN A 321 -6.64 -8.12 5.32
N GLU A 322 -5.68 -7.29 5.77
CA GLU A 322 -5.67 -5.83 5.53
C GLU A 322 -5.77 -5.56 4.04
N ILE A 323 -4.90 -6.18 3.24
CA ILE A 323 -4.82 -5.96 1.79
C ILE A 323 -6.03 -6.54 1.06
N ASN A 324 -6.55 -7.69 1.48
CA ASN A 324 -7.77 -8.28 0.94
C ASN A 324 -8.99 -7.35 1.14
N ALA A 325 -9.01 -6.54 2.19
CA ALA A 325 -10.07 -5.58 2.43
C ALA A 325 -10.02 -4.41 1.44
N VAL A 326 -8.86 -4.08 0.87
CA VAL A 326 -8.71 -2.95 -0.06
C VAL A 326 -9.29 -3.31 -1.43
N VAL A 327 -10.11 -2.41 -1.99
CA VAL A 327 -10.75 -2.57 -3.30
C VAL A 327 -10.35 -1.41 -4.18
N PHE A 328 -9.70 -1.70 -5.30
CA PHE A 328 -9.32 -0.72 -6.31
C PHE A 328 -10.24 -0.81 -7.52
N SER A 329 -10.70 0.34 -8.00
CA SER A 329 -11.57 0.50 -9.17
C SER A 329 -10.82 0.52 -10.51
N TYR A 330 -9.48 0.51 -10.51
CA TYR A 330 -8.67 0.48 -11.73
C TYR A 330 -8.14 -0.91 -12.06
N LEU A 331 -7.89 -1.15 -13.34
CA LEU A 331 -7.27 -2.38 -13.83
C LEU A 331 -5.75 -2.31 -13.69
N ASN A 332 -5.15 -3.29 -13.02
CA ASN A 332 -3.72 -3.59 -13.13
C ASN A 332 -3.51 -4.80 -14.04
N ARG A 333 -2.25 -5.21 -14.26
CA ARG A 333 -1.92 -6.37 -15.11
C ARG A 333 -2.66 -7.64 -14.65
N ALA A 334 -2.70 -7.87 -13.34
CA ALA A 334 -3.34 -9.04 -12.76
C ALA A 334 -4.88 -9.05 -12.90
N ARG A 335 -5.55 -7.92 -12.60
CA ARG A 335 -7.00 -7.76 -12.73
C ARG A 335 -7.43 -7.76 -14.19
N LEU A 336 -6.65 -7.17 -15.09
CA LEU A 336 -6.89 -7.24 -16.53
C LEU A 336 -6.81 -8.69 -17.02
N ALA A 337 -5.76 -9.42 -16.62
CA ALA A 337 -5.61 -10.82 -17.02
C ALA A 337 -6.77 -11.70 -16.58
N TYR A 338 -7.24 -11.52 -15.35
CA TYR A 338 -8.40 -12.24 -14.84
C TYR A 338 -9.70 -11.81 -15.55
N SER A 339 -9.94 -10.50 -15.69
CA SER A 339 -11.17 -9.96 -16.30
C SER A 339 -11.28 -10.32 -17.78
N ALA A 340 -10.19 -10.19 -18.54
CA ALA A 340 -10.12 -10.61 -19.94
C ALA A 340 -10.32 -12.12 -20.08
N GLY A 341 -9.71 -12.93 -19.20
CA GLY A 341 -9.88 -14.38 -19.21
C GLY A 341 -11.32 -14.83 -18.94
N VAL A 342 -12.03 -14.18 -18.00
CA VAL A 342 -13.44 -14.48 -17.72
C VAL A 342 -14.33 -13.99 -18.87
N PHE A 343 -14.08 -12.80 -19.40
CA PHE A 343 -14.82 -12.25 -20.54
C PHE A 343 -14.72 -13.13 -21.78
N LEU A 344 -13.52 -13.62 -22.13
CA LEU A 344 -13.33 -14.49 -23.30
C LEU A 344 -13.99 -15.87 -23.15
N ARG A 345 -14.20 -16.34 -21.91
CA ARG A 345 -14.86 -17.62 -21.63
C ARG A 345 -16.38 -17.52 -21.52
N THR A 346 -16.88 -16.44 -20.93
CA THR A 346 -18.29 -16.30 -20.50
C THR A 346 -19.04 -15.21 -21.26
N GLY A 347 -18.34 -14.34 -22.00
CA GLY A 347 -18.91 -13.15 -22.63
C GLY A 347 -19.25 -12.01 -21.65
N THR A 348 -18.95 -12.18 -20.36
CA THR A 348 -19.27 -11.22 -19.30
C THR A 348 -18.04 -10.74 -18.54
N VAL A 349 -17.93 -9.44 -18.30
CA VAL A 349 -16.86 -8.87 -17.47
C VAL A 349 -17.21 -9.02 -15.99
N PRO A 350 -16.33 -9.60 -15.16
CA PRO A 350 -16.53 -9.73 -13.72
C PRO A 350 -16.53 -8.37 -12.99
N GLY A 351 -17.22 -8.32 -11.86
CA GLY A 351 -17.33 -7.12 -11.03
C GLY A 351 -16.03 -6.77 -10.30
N VAL A 352 -15.88 -5.49 -9.92
CA VAL A 352 -14.68 -4.94 -9.25
C VAL A 352 -14.30 -5.73 -8.01
N LEU A 353 -15.28 -6.07 -7.16
CA LEU A 353 -15.03 -6.80 -5.91
C LEU A 353 -14.51 -8.22 -6.15
N GLU A 354 -15.04 -8.91 -7.16
CA GLU A 354 -14.63 -10.26 -7.50
C GLU A 354 -13.19 -10.29 -7.99
N CYS A 355 -12.84 -9.42 -8.94
CA CYS A 355 -11.48 -9.34 -9.47
C CYS A 355 -10.46 -8.96 -8.40
N ASN A 356 -10.81 -8.04 -7.50
CA ASN A 356 -9.93 -7.64 -6.41
C ASN A 356 -9.64 -8.78 -5.41
N LYS A 357 -10.56 -9.74 -5.26
CA LYS A 357 -10.38 -10.93 -4.41
C LYS A 357 -9.56 -12.02 -5.11
N ARG A 358 -9.69 -12.15 -6.43
CA ARG A 358 -8.99 -13.16 -7.23
C ARG A 358 -7.61 -12.71 -7.73
N GLU A 359 -7.20 -11.50 -7.39
CA GLU A 359 -5.90 -10.95 -7.75
C GLU A 359 -4.76 -11.80 -7.14
N PRO A 360 -3.83 -12.34 -7.96
CA PRO A 360 -2.62 -12.95 -7.45
C PRO A 360 -1.76 -11.89 -6.74
N LEU A 361 -1.49 -12.14 -5.46
CA LEU A 361 -0.77 -11.20 -4.60
C LEU A 361 0.72 -11.56 -4.40
N LEU A 362 1.19 -12.65 -5.01
CA LEU A 362 2.60 -13.04 -4.98
C LEU A 362 3.34 -12.44 -6.18
N PRO A 363 4.46 -11.73 -5.98
CA PRO A 363 5.19 -11.02 -7.04
C PRO A 363 5.84 -11.95 -8.07
N TRP A 364 6.00 -13.24 -7.77
CA TRP A 364 6.68 -14.22 -8.63
C TRP A 364 5.76 -14.99 -9.58
N SER A 365 4.48 -14.62 -9.68
CA SER A 365 3.62 -15.19 -10.71
C SER A 365 4.11 -14.70 -12.08
N GLN A 366 4.92 -15.51 -12.76
CA GLN A 366 5.44 -15.23 -14.10
C GLN A 366 4.29 -14.94 -15.05
N ALA A 367 4.05 -13.66 -15.32
CA ALA A 367 2.98 -13.30 -16.23
C ALA A 367 3.46 -13.49 -17.66
N ARG A 368 2.69 -14.31 -18.39
CA ARG A 368 2.97 -14.73 -19.78
C ARG A 368 2.91 -13.60 -20.81
N ILE A 369 2.53 -12.39 -20.40
CA ILE A 369 2.38 -11.21 -21.26
C ILE A 369 3.28 -10.10 -20.77
N SER A 370 4.20 -9.63 -21.59
CA SER A 370 5.10 -8.50 -21.26
C SER A 370 4.79 -7.30 -22.14
N LEU A 371 4.58 -6.13 -21.51
CA LEU A 371 4.25 -4.88 -22.20
C LEU A 371 5.47 -3.95 -22.26
N GLY A 372 5.72 -3.34 -23.42
CA GLY A 372 6.85 -2.42 -23.63
C GLY A 372 8.20 -3.13 -23.81
N CYS A 373 8.23 -4.30 -24.46
CA CYS A 373 9.47 -5.07 -24.63
C CYS A 373 10.43 -4.41 -25.62
N SER A 374 11.73 -4.71 -25.49
CA SER A 374 12.73 -4.26 -26.47
C SER A 374 12.60 -5.02 -27.79
N VAL A 375 13.15 -4.45 -28.86
CA VAL A 375 13.17 -5.07 -30.20
C VAL A 375 13.87 -6.43 -30.16
N GLU A 376 15.00 -6.51 -29.46
CA GLU A 376 15.80 -7.73 -29.30
C GLU A 376 15.06 -8.82 -28.50
N GLU A 377 14.29 -8.40 -27.49
CA GLU A 377 13.43 -9.31 -26.73
C GLU A 377 12.25 -9.81 -27.57
N ALA A 378 11.78 -9.02 -28.55
CA ALA A 378 10.56 -9.31 -29.29
C ALA A 378 10.78 -10.07 -30.61
N PHE A 379 11.82 -9.73 -31.38
CA PHE A 379 12.01 -10.22 -32.74
C PHE A 379 13.31 -11.02 -32.88
N ALA A 380 13.26 -12.10 -33.64
CA ALA A 380 14.42 -12.91 -34.00
C ALA A 380 15.11 -12.39 -35.27
N GLY A 381 14.39 -11.67 -36.14
CA GLY A 381 14.93 -11.20 -37.42
C GLY A 381 14.28 -9.91 -37.98
N PRO A 382 14.89 -9.32 -39.03
CA PRO A 382 14.47 -8.04 -39.59
C PRO A 382 13.11 -8.08 -40.33
N GLN A 383 12.71 -9.25 -40.84
CA GLN A 383 11.42 -9.42 -41.51
C GLN A 383 10.23 -9.32 -40.53
N GLU A 384 10.37 -9.89 -39.33
CA GLU A 384 9.37 -9.79 -38.27
C GLU A 384 9.18 -8.36 -37.80
N LEU A 385 10.29 -7.61 -37.70
CA LEU A 385 10.26 -6.20 -37.38
C LEU A 385 9.50 -5.40 -38.47
N ALA A 386 9.76 -5.66 -39.75
CA ALA A 386 9.05 -5.01 -40.85
C ALA A 386 7.54 -5.28 -40.81
N ALA A 387 7.12 -6.51 -40.51
CA ALA A 387 5.71 -6.86 -40.33
C ALA A 387 5.07 -6.14 -39.12
N ALA A 388 5.81 -6.06 -38.01
CA ALA A 388 5.36 -5.34 -36.82
C ALA A 388 5.27 -3.82 -37.03
N GLN A 389 6.11 -3.22 -37.88
CA GLN A 389 6.04 -1.79 -38.21
C GLN A 389 4.70 -1.39 -38.83
N ILE A 390 4.10 -2.25 -39.66
CA ILE A 390 2.77 -2.01 -40.25
C ILE A 390 1.72 -1.89 -39.13
N SER A 391 1.75 -2.83 -38.18
CA SER A 391 0.83 -2.86 -37.03
C SER A 391 1.05 -1.67 -36.08
N LEU A 392 2.32 -1.32 -35.81
CA LEU A 392 2.69 -0.16 -35.00
C LEU A 392 2.23 1.17 -35.60
N ARG A 393 2.26 1.30 -36.94
CA ARG A 393 1.76 2.50 -37.64
C ARG A 393 0.24 2.60 -37.57
N LYS A 394 -0.48 1.49 -37.74
CA LYS A 394 -1.95 1.45 -37.72
C LYS A 394 -2.53 1.67 -36.32
N ASN A 395 -2.03 0.91 -35.33
CA ASN A 395 -2.66 0.78 -34.01
C ASN A 395 -1.85 1.42 -32.87
N GLY A 396 -0.60 1.83 -33.12
CA GLY A 396 0.32 2.33 -32.08
C GLY A 396 1.03 1.24 -31.27
N PHE A 397 0.62 -0.02 -31.41
CA PHE A 397 1.23 -1.17 -30.72
C PHE A 397 1.36 -2.38 -31.65
N ALA A 398 2.27 -3.29 -31.31
CA ALA A 398 2.40 -4.60 -31.95
C ALA A 398 2.41 -5.74 -30.93
N VAL A 399 1.56 -6.75 -31.11
CA VAL A 399 1.53 -8.02 -30.38
C VAL A 399 2.32 -9.05 -31.17
N TRP A 400 3.23 -9.75 -30.49
CA TRP A 400 4.05 -10.81 -31.04
C TRP A 400 4.12 -12.01 -30.08
N TYR A 401 4.44 -13.19 -30.59
CA TYR A 401 4.58 -14.40 -29.79
C TYR A 401 5.96 -15.01 -29.95
N ARG A 402 6.59 -15.36 -28.83
CA ARG A 402 7.86 -16.08 -28.81
C ARG A 402 7.64 -17.51 -28.29
N PRO A 403 7.63 -18.52 -29.17
CA PRO A 403 7.38 -19.91 -28.78
C PRO A 403 8.40 -20.44 -27.75
N GLU A 404 9.69 -20.13 -27.96
CA GLU A 404 10.81 -20.55 -27.10
C GLU A 404 10.61 -20.17 -25.63
N GLN A 405 9.97 -19.03 -25.38
CA GLN A 405 9.74 -18.51 -24.03
C GLN A 405 8.28 -18.68 -23.57
N SER A 406 7.40 -19.18 -24.44
CA SER A 406 5.94 -19.24 -24.23
C SER A 406 5.36 -17.90 -23.72
N ARG A 407 5.84 -16.79 -24.30
CA ARG A 407 5.50 -15.42 -23.90
C ARG A 407 4.90 -14.63 -25.06
N VAL A 408 3.86 -13.89 -24.75
CA VAL A 408 3.25 -12.89 -25.63
C VAL A 408 3.88 -11.54 -25.30
N LEU A 409 4.40 -10.87 -26.31
CA LEU A 409 5.14 -9.63 -26.16
C LEU A 409 4.34 -8.52 -26.84
N VAL A 410 4.16 -7.40 -26.15
CA VAL A 410 3.52 -6.22 -26.70
C VAL A 410 4.54 -5.10 -26.76
N ILE A 411 4.70 -4.56 -27.95
CA ILE A 411 5.61 -3.46 -28.25
C ILE A 411 4.79 -2.20 -28.44
N LEU A 412 5.28 -1.10 -27.90
CA LEU A 412 4.58 0.17 -27.84
C LEU A 412 5.37 1.23 -28.63
N ARG A 413 4.69 1.97 -29.49
CA ARG A 413 5.24 3.16 -30.14
C ARG A 413 5.44 4.30 -29.13
N GLN A 414 6.34 5.23 -29.42
CA GLN A 414 6.44 6.48 -28.66
C GLN A 414 5.18 7.36 -28.85
N GLY A 415 4.69 7.97 -27.77
CA GLY A 415 3.50 8.84 -27.80
C GLY A 415 2.15 8.12 -27.77
N VAL A 416 2.14 6.83 -27.39
CA VAL A 416 0.92 6.01 -27.31
C VAL A 416 0.12 6.34 -26.06
N ASP A 417 -1.19 6.48 -26.23
CA ASP A 417 -2.13 6.77 -25.14
C ASP A 417 -2.44 5.53 -24.29
N GLN A 418 -2.87 5.75 -23.05
CA GLN A 418 -3.21 4.68 -22.12
C GLN A 418 -4.32 3.74 -22.66
N GLN A 419 -5.26 4.26 -23.45
CA GLN A 419 -6.29 3.45 -24.09
C GLN A 419 -5.71 2.48 -25.14
N GLN A 420 -4.71 2.91 -25.90
CA GLN A 420 -4.02 2.07 -26.88
C GLN A 420 -3.15 1.01 -26.18
N ILE A 421 -2.53 1.35 -25.04
CA ILE A 421 -1.81 0.38 -24.20
C ILE A 421 -2.77 -0.69 -23.68
N LEU A 422 -3.95 -0.28 -23.18
CA LEU A 422 -4.98 -1.21 -22.71
C LEU A 422 -5.50 -2.10 -23.85
N GLN A 423 -5.72 -1.53 -25.04
CA GLN A 423 -6.10 -2.29 -26.23
C GLN A 423 -5.04 -3.33 -26.59
N GLY A 424 -3.76 -2.96 -26.63
CA GLY A 424 -2.67 -3.88 -26.91
C GLY A 424 -2.52 -4.99 -25.87
N ALA A 425 -2.70 -4.66 -24.59
CA ALA A 425 -2.72 -5.66 -23.52
C ALA A 425 -3.92 -6.62 -23.64
N PHE A 426 -5.10 -6.11 -24.01
CA PHE A 426 -6.29 -6.93 -24.26
C PHE A 426 -6.10 -7.84 -25.48
N SER A 427 -5.58 -7.32 -26.60
CA SER A 427 -5.25 -8.12 -27.78
C SER A 427 -4.27 -9.25 -27.48
N ALA A 428 -3.29 -9.00 -26.61
CA ALA A 428 -2.37 -10.03 -26.14
C ALA A 428 -3.09 -11.13 -25.31
N HIS A 429 -4.10 -10.75 -24.51
CA HIS A 429 -4.93 -11.72 -23.78
C HIS A 429 -5.83 -12.55 -24.69
N VAL A 430 -6.39 -11.92 -25.74
CA VAL A 430 -7.14 -12.61 -26.80
C VAL A 430 -6.24 -13.66 -27.46
N PHE A 431 -5.06 -13.23 -27.93
CA PHE A 431 -4.09 -14.13 -28.57
C PHE A 431 -3.67 -15.29 -27.65
N LEU A 432 -3.37 -15.00 -26.37
CA LEU A 432 -3.03 -16.04 -25.38
C LEU A 432 -4.18 -17.02 -25.13
N HIS A 433 -5.43 -16.57 -25.21
CA HIS A 433 -6.60 -17.44 -25.09
C HIS A 433 -6.70 -18.38 -26.30
N MET A 434 -6.48 -17.86 -27.51
CA MET A 434 -6.46 -18.68 -28.73
C MET A 434 -5.40 -19.78 -28.64
N LEU A 435 -4.17 -19.45 -28.22
CA LEU A 435 -3.10 -20.43 -28.02
C LEU A 435 -3.42 -21.52 -26.97
N LYS A 436 -4.21 -21.19 -25.94
CA LYS A 436 -4.60 -22.18 -24.92
C LYS A 436 -5.70 -23.13 -25.43
N GLU A 437 -6.57 -22.66 -26.31
CA GLU A 437 -7.58 -23.53 -26.93
C GLU A 437 -6.94 -24.48 -27.95
N THR A 438 -5.81 -24.11 -28.58
CA THR A 438 -5.06 -25.01 -29.48
C THR A 438 -4.25 -26.06 -28.75
N ASP A 439 -3.68 -25.74 -27.59
CA ASP A 439 -2.86 -26.66 -26.78
C ASP A 439 -3.70 -27.72 -26.03
N GLN A 440 -5.04 -27.61 -26.01
CA GLN A 440 -5.92 -28.63 -25.44
C GLN A 440 -6.27 -29.68 -26.50
N PRO A 441 -5.63 -30.87 -26.53
CA PRO A 441 -6.08 -31.96 -27.40
C PRO A 441 -7.50 -32.34 -27.02
N GLY A 442 -8.37 -32.48 -28.03
CA GLY A 442 -9.82 -32.66 -27.90
C GLY A 442 -10.20 -33.68 -26.83
N MET A 443 -10.64 -33.18 -25.67
CA MET A 443 -11.23 -34.00 -24.62
C MET A 443 -12.74 -34.09 -24.91
N ASN A 444 -13.11 -35.11 -25.68
CA ASN A 444 -14.45 -35.66 -25.94
C ASN A 444 -15.65 -34.71 -25.78
N ASP A 445 -16.23 -34.31 -26.91
CA ASP A 445 -17.58 -33.75 -27.05
C ASP A 445 -18.72 -34.74 -26.65
N GLY A 446 -18.43 -35.81 -25.90
CA GLY A 446 -19.37 -36.85 -25.50
C GLY A 446 -19.95 -36.75 -24.08
N GLN A 447 -19.53 -35.77 -23.26
CA GLN A 447 -19.92 -35.74 -21.83
C GLN A 447 -20.49 -34.41 -21.31
N ARG A 448 -20.87 -33.46 -22.18
CA ARG A 448 -21.53 -32.21 -21.76
C ARG A 448 -23.06 -32.30 -21.53
N SER A 449 -23.65 -33.49 -21.60
CA SER A 449 -25.08 -33.72 -21.35
C SER A 449 -25.34 -34.54 -20.07
N SER A 450 -24.77 -34.16 -18.93
CA SER A 450 -25.30 -34.60 -17.62
C SER A 450 -24.70 -33.80 -16.46
N SER A 451 -25.22 -32.60 -16.20
CA SER A 451 -25.30 -32.01 -14.85
C SER A 451 -25.94 -30.63 -14.92
N ALA A 452 -27.23 -30.59 -15.29
CA ALA A 452 -28.09 -29.49 -14.89
C ALA A 452 -28.78 -29.90 -13.58
N PRO A 453 -28.70 -29.11 -12.49
CA PRO A 453 -29.58 -29.32 -11.35
C PRO A 453 -31.00 -28.93 -11.74
N THR A 454 -31.89 -29.92 -11.65
CA THR A 454 -33.33 -29.81 -11.85
C THR A 454 -33.93 -28.76 -10.90
N GLN A 455 -34.41 -27.64 -11.45
CA GLN A 455 -35.44 -26.81 -10.83
C GLN A 455 -36.55 -26.57 -11.86
N GLN A 456 -37.75 -27.05 -11.54
CA GLN A 456 -38.96 -26.88 -12.34
C GLN A 456 -39.39 -25.40 -12.41
N PRO A 457 -39.99 -24.95 -13.53
CA PRO A 457 -40.39 -23.57 -13.72
C PRO A 457 -41.81 -23.29 -13.20
N GLN A 458 -41.97 -22.22 -12.41
CA GLN A 458 -43.27 -21.57 -12.23
C GLN A 458 -43.32 -20.29 -13.08
N SER A 459 -44.20 -20.35 -14.09
CA SER A 459 -45.00 -19.30 -14.73
C SER A 459 -44.56 -17.83 -14.60
N GLY A 460 -44.17 -17.23 -15.73
CA GLY A 460 -43.97 -15.78 -15.90
C GLY A 460 -43.60 -15.39 -17.33
N LEU A 461 -44.42 -15.80 -18.30
CA LEU A 461 -44.19 -15.65 -19.75
C LEU A 461 -44.71 -14.30 -20.26
N ALA A 462 -43.81 -13.33 -20.48
CA ALA A 462 -43.95 -12.29 -21.54
C ALA A 462 -42.71 -11.36 -21.65
N HIS A 463 -41.95 -11.14 -20.58
CA HIS A 463 -40.93 -10.06 -20.57
C HIS A 463 -39.49 -10.49 -20.94
N LEU A 464 -39.27 -11.75 -21.29
CA LEU A 464 -37.95 -12.38 -21.45
C LEU A 464 -37.47 -12.59 -22.90
N MET A 465 -38.29 -12.32 -23.92
CA MET A 465 -37.92 -12.60 -25.31
C MET A 465 -36.90 -11.61 -25.93
N GLY A 466 -36.69 -10.43 -25.34
CA GLY A 466 -35.72 -9.44 -25.81
C GLY A 466 -34.27 -9.68 -25.36
N ARG A 467 -34.06 -10.28 -24.18
CA ARG A 467 -32.73 -10.58 -23.63
C ARG A 467 -32.12 -11.85 -24.23
N ASN A 468 -32.94 -12.82 -24.61
CA ASN A 468 -32.49 -14.11 -25.10
C ASN A 468 -31.89 -14.04 -26.52
N ARG A 469 -32.42 -13.19 -27.40
CA ARG A 469 -31.88 -13.00 -28.77
C ARG A 469 -30.46 -12.41 -28.80
N ARG A 470 -30.09 -11.54 -27.85
CA ARG A 470 -28.75 -10.93 -27.79
C ARG A 470 -27.71 -11.91 -27.26
N ALA A 471 -28.06 -12.75 -26.29
CA ALA A 471 -27.19 -13.81 -25.77
C ALA A 471 -26.97 -14.92 -26.81
N VAL A 472 -28.04 -15.37 -27.47
CA VAL A 472 -27.98 -16.38 -28.54
C VAL A 472 -27.17 -15.88 -29.76
N ASN A 473 -27.30 -14.60 -30.14
CA ASN A 473 -26.48 -14.04 -31.22
C ASN A 473 -25.00 -13.88 -30.81
N ALA A 474 -24.70 -13.57 -29.56
CA ALA A 474 -23.33 -13.47 -29.06
C ALA A 474 -22.66 -14.86 -28.96
N GLU A 475 -23.38 -15.88 -28.53
CA GLU A 475 -22.92 -17.27 -28.51
C GLU A 475 -22.75 -17.84 -29.92
N ALA A 476 -23.69 -17.57 -30.84
CA ALA A 476 -23.57 -17.97 -32.24
C ALA A 476 -22.41 -17.26 -32.97
N GLN A 477 -22.16 -15.99 -32.65
CA GLN A 477 -21.01 -15.24 -33.16
C GLN A 477 -19.68 -15.77 -32.59
N MET A 478 -19.63 -16.10 -31.29
CA MET A 478 -18.47 -16.78 -30.69
C MET A 478 -18.27 -18.21 -31.24
N GLN A 479 -19.33 -18.95 -31.56
CA GLN A 479 -19.23 -20.28 -32.16
C GLN A 479 -18.70 -20.21 -33.60
N ARG A 480 -19.14 -19.22 -34.38
CA ARG A 480 -18.58 -18.95 -35.72
C ARG A 480 -17.12 -18.51 -35.65
N GLN A 481 -16.77 -17.68 -34.66
CA GLN A 481 -15.37 -17.30 -34.41
C GLN A 481 -14.53 -18.48 -33.93
N ARG A 482 -15.07 -19.38 -33.08
CA ARG A 482 -14.42 -20.64 -32.68
C ARG A 482 -14.21 -21.59 -33.87
N ALA A 483 -15.14 -21.64 -34.82
CA ALA A 483 -15.01 -22.44 -36.03
C ALA A 483 -13.92 -21.86 -36.97
N ALA A 484 -13.92 -20.54 -37.19
CA ALA A 484 -12.87 -19.85 -37.94
C ALA A 484 -11.49 -19.95 -37.26
N LEU A 485 -11.46 -19.94 -35.92
CA LEU A 485 -10.25 -20.20 -35.13
C LEU A 485 -9.70 -21.59 -35.41
N LYS A 486 -10.56 -22.63 -35.34
CA LYS A 486 -10.17 -24.03 -35.53
C LYS A 486 -9.55 -24.28 -36.91
N GLU A 487 -10.10 -23.68 -37.97
CA GLU A 487 -9.58 -23.82 -39.34
C GLU A 487 -8.20 -23.16 -39.53
N VAL A 488 -7.96 -21.99 -38.91
CA VAL A 488 -6.67 -21.27 -39.04
C VAL A 488 -5.59 -21.85 -38.14
N THR A 489 -5.95 -22.42 -36.98
CA THR A 489 -5.01 -23.11 -36.09
C THR A 489 -4.44 -24.40 -36.69
N ALA A 490 -5.08 -24.94 -37.73
CA ALA A 490 -4.56 -26.06 -38.51
C ALA A 490 -3.44 -25.65 -39.51
N ALA A 491 -3.26 -24.35 -39.78
CA ALA A 491 -2.31 -23.84 -40.79
C ALA A 491 -0.92 -23.45 -40.23
N GLY A 492 -0.75 -23.35 -38.90
CA GLY A 492 0.56 -23.32 -38.22
C GLY A 492 1.42 -22.05 -38.34
N ASP A 493 1.04 -21.01 -39.08
CA ASP A 493 1.84 -19.77 -39.19
C ASP A 493 1.53 -18.76 -38.06
N PRO A 494 2.50 -18.42 -37.18
CA PRO A 494 2.31 -17.49 -36.07
C PRO A 494 1.90 -16.07 -36.51
N THR A 495 2.30 -15.64 -37.71
CA THR A 495 1.97 -14.30 -38.24
C THR A 495 0.48 -14.19 -38.57
N SER A 496 -0.07 -15.24 -39.18
CA SER A 496 -1.48 -15.35 -39.52
C SER A 496 -2.37 -15.39 -38.27
N MET A 497 -1.94 -16.09 -37.21
CA MET A 497 -2.64 -16.11 -35.92
C MET A 497 -2.66 -14.74 -35.23
N VAL A 498 -1.58 -13.97 -35.34
CA VAL A 498 -1.50 -12.61 -34.79
C VAL A 498 -2.51 -11.69 -35.49
N GLN A 499 -2.62 -11.75 -36.82
CA GLN A 499 -3.59 -10.96 -37.59
C GLN A 499 -5.04 -11.29 -37.20
N LEU A 500 -5.35 -12.57 -37.02
CA LEU A 500 -6.68 -13.01 -36.60
C LEU A 500 -7.00 -12.56 -35.16
N ALA A 501 -6.00 -12.57 -34.27
CA ALA A 501 -6.16 -12.03 -32.92
C ALA A 501 -6.41 -10.53 -32.91
N TYR A 502 -5.81 -9.76 -33.83
CA TYR A 502 -6.16 -8.34 -33.99
C TYR A 502 -7.60 -8.15 -34.43
N ALA A 503 -8.05 -8.88 -35.46
CA ALA A 503 -9.42 -8.76 -35.95
C ALA A 503 -10.45 -9.12 -34.85
N ALA A 504 -10.21 -10.22 -34.13
CA ALA A 504 -11.05 -10.60 -32.99
C ALA A 504 -11.01 -9.57 -31.86
N ALA A 505 -9.84 -9.01 -31.56
CA ALA A 505 -9.71 -7.99 -30.54
C ALA A 505 -10.39 -6.67 -30.92
N GLU A 506 -10.32 -6.24 -32.19
CA GLU A 506 -11.02 -5.05 -32.70
C GLU A 506 -12.54 -5.15 -32.47
N ASP A 507 -13.13 -6.35 -32.68
CA ASP A 507 -14.56 -6.59 -32.43
C ASP A 507 -14.94 -6.72 -30.95
N LEU A 508 -14.08 -7.35 -30.15
CA LEU A 508 -14.37 -7.68 -28.75
C LEU A 508 -14.05 -6.55 -27.78
N TYR A 509 -13.04 -5.73 -28.10
CA TYR A 509 -12.55 -4.68 -27.20
C TYR A 509 -13.63 -3.63 -26.85
N PRO A 510 -14.42 -3.08 -27.80
CA PRO A 510 -15.49 -2.15 -27.46
C PRO A 510 -16.56 -2.76 -26.55
N LYS A 511 -16.84 -4.06 -26.70
CA LYS A 511 -17.79 -4.79 -25.85
C LYS A 511 -17.23 -4.96 -24.44
N PHE A 512 -15.95 -5.30 -24.33
CA PHE A 512 -15.23 -5.40 -23.06
C PHE A 512 -15.24 -4.07 -22.31
N LEU A 513 -14.90 -2.95 -22.96
CA LEU A 513 -14.88 -1.62 -22.33
C LEU A 513 -16.25 -1.23 -21.78
N ARG A 514 -17.31 -1.34 -22.61
CA ARG A 514 -18.67 -1.00 -22.18
C ARG A 514 -19.13 -1.83 -20.98
N GLN A 515 -18.84 -3.13 -20.98
CA GLN A 515 -19.19 -3.98 -19.85
C GLN A 515 -18.34 -3.66 -18.61
N ALA A 516 -17.05 -3.36 -18.77
CA ALA A 516 -16.19 -2.98 -17.67
C ALA A 516 -16.68 -1.68 -17.00
N GLU A 517 -17.05 -0.67 -17.77
CA GLU A 517 -17.64 0.57 -17.25
C GLU A 517 -18.96 0.30 -16.51
N GLN A 518 -19.84 -0.54 -17.06
CA GLN A 518 -21.10 -0.95 -16.42
C GLN A 518 -20.89 -1.67 -15.09
N GLN A 519 -19.77 -2.39 -14.93
CA GLN A 519 -19.40 -3.08 -13.70
C GLN A 519 -18.64 -2.18 -12.70
N GLY A 520 -18.45 -0.89 -13.02
CA GLY A 520 -17.84 0.10 -12.13
C GLY A 520 -16.33 0.24 -12.25
N TRP A 521 -15.70 -0.26 -13.31
CA TRP A 521 -14.27 -0.07 -13.56
C TRP A 521 -13.97 1.35 -14.06
N GLN A 522 -12.96 1.98 -13.45
CA GLN A 522 -12.42 3.28 -13.86
C GLN A 522 -11.29 3.06 -14.87
N LEU A 523 -11.64 2.98 -16.15
CA LEU A 523 -10.70 2.65 -17.22
C LEU A 523 -9.62 3.73 -17.43
N GLU A 524 -9.95 5.00 -17.20
CA GLU A 524 -9.01 6.13 -17.26
C GLU A 524 -7.89 6.04 -16.21
N ALA A 525 -8.11 5.33 -15.11
CA ALA A 525 -7.13 5.17 -14.03
C ALA A 525 -6.29 3.87 -14.15
N THR A 526 -6.42 3.14 -15.26
CA THR A 526 -5.76 1.84 -15.51
C THR A 526 -4.23 1.94 -15.52
N MET A 527 -3.55 1.06 -14.78
CA MET A 527 -2.08 1.06 -14.63
C MET A 527 -1.50 -0.33 -14.91
N LEU A 528 -0.92 -0.52 -16.10
CA LEU A 528 -0.54 -1.86 -16.61
C LEU A 528 0.95 -2.23 -16.48
N ASN A 529 1.75 -1.45 -15.74
CA ASN A 529 3.18 -1.71 -15.51
C ASN A 529 3.96 -2.01 -16.79
N THR A 530 3.93 -1.08 -17.76
CA THR A 530 4.71 -1.21 -19.00
C THR A 530 6.19 -0.97 -18.71
N LYS A 531 7.08 -1.78 -19.29
CA LYS A 531 8.51 -1.45 -19.36
C LYS A 531 8.72 -0.09 -20.06
N ASP A 532 9.86 0.56 -19.82
CA ASP A 532 10.16 1.91 -20.34
C ASP A 532 10.47 1.97 -21.83
N VAL A 533 10.67 0.83 -22.49
CA VAL A 533 11.07 0.82 -23.90
C VAL A 533 9.91 1.27 -24.78
N ARG A 534 10.20 2.22 -25.68
CA ARG A 534 9.27 2.75 -26.68
C ARG A 534 9.98 2.76 -28.02
N LEU A 535 9.28 2.35 -29.07
CA LEU A 535 9.80 2.45 -30.43
C LEU A 535 9.54 3.82 -31.03
N CYS A 536 10.62 4.51 -31.33
CA CYS A 536 10.61 5.67 -32.20
C CYS A 536 10.62 5.15 -33.64
N MET A 537 9.55 5.44 -34.39
CA MET A 537 9.53 5.13 -35.81
C MET A 537 10.36 6.21 -36.52
N ALA A 538 11.53 5.82 -37.01
CA ALA A 538 12.38 6.67 -37.85
C ALA A 538 11.79 6.82 -39.26
#